data_AF-A0A848XN89-F1
#
_entry.id   AF-A0A848XN89-F1
#
_cell.length_a   1.000
_cell.length_b   1.000
_cell.length_c   1.000
_cell.angle_alpha   90.00
_cell.angle_beta   90.00
_cell.angle_gamma   90.00
#
_symmetry.space_group_name_H-M   'P 1'
#
loop_
_entity.id
_entity.type
_entity.pdbx_description
1 polymer ?
#
loop_
_entity_poly.entity_id
_entity_poly.type
_entity_poly.pdbx_seq_one_letter_code
_entity_poly.pdbx_strand_id
1 'polypeptide(L)'
;MIWGGTRESRRGTRFVDVGRLALLTIMLLGGCVAGPPQVADAPTSTEVRFPEIRPGPVTPADEIAAARLISQTRAALEQGDDVGAAEAARTLVEEHPNVPGSAEGLWALAQAAFNLERFEEAAEAAAALAETIPADHAVAADGRALRAEALYGTGDLVASTQAYLSLPAEESTDLHRQRIAEAVRILDSVDLDSIASGVDGLQEDARSAPLLAEQALARALAGDSEAAQDLAERAASAGAEGRADSIVAAIRSGSVASLVPSDPVIGSLLPVTGSPTNQEYAALF
;
A
#
# COMPACT_ATOMS: atom_id res chain seq x y z
N MET A 1 -13.61 -38.60 44.64
CA MET A 1 -12.17 -38.27 44.49
C MET A 1 -12.09 -36.84 44.00
N ILE A 2 -11.31 -36.02 44.68
CA ILE A 2 -11.53 -34.59 44.88
C ILE A 2 -11.00 -33.77 43.71
N TRP A 3 -11.87 -32.94 43.13
CA TRP A 3 -11.54 -31.87 42.20
C TRP A 3 -11.40 -30.58 43.03
N GLY A 4 -10.24 -29.92 42.97
CA GLY A 4 -9.98 -28.70 43.73
C GLY A 4 -8.74 -27.99 43.20
N GLY A 5 -8.91 -26.76 42.73
CA GLY A 5 -7.80 -25.96 42.21
C GLY A 5 -8.20 -24.62 41.59
N THR A 6 -9.08 -23.86 42.25
CA THR A 6 -9.27 -22.43 41.96
C THR A 6 -8.06 -21.64 42.45
N ARG A 7 -7.36 -20.95 41.54
CA ARG A 7 -6.40 -19.89 41.90
C ARG A 7 -6.80 -18.58 41.26
N GLU A 8 -7.45 -17.80 42.10
CA GLU A 8 -7.70 -16.37 42.02
C GLU A 8 -6.37 -15.63 42.26
N SER A 9 -6.00 -14.69 41.40
CA SER A 9 -4.96 -13.71 41.71
C SER A 9 -5.25 -12.38 41.04
N ARG A 10 -5.72 -11.47 41.89
CA ARG A 10 -6.00 -10.05 41.67
C ARG A 10 -4.79 -9.33 41.05
N ARG A 11 -5.01 -8.60 39.96
CA ARG A 11 -4.24 -7.39 39.67
C ARG A 11 -5.18 -6.20 39.73
N GLY A 12 -4.97 -5.38 40.77
CA GLY A 12 -5.68 -4.13 40.96
C GLY A 12 -5.18 -3.08 39.97
N THR A 13 -6.11 -2.56 39.17
CA THR A 13 -5.94 -1.31 38.44
C THR A 13 -6.26 -0.16 39.40
N ARG A 14 -5.23 0.59 39.80
CA ARG A 14 -5.38 1.87 40.49
C ARG A 14 -5.88 2.88 39.45
N PHE A 15 -7.17 3.22 39.54
CA PHE A 15 -7.73 4.43 38.96
C PHE A 15 -7.11 5.63 39.71
N VAL A 16 -6.39 6.48 38.97
CA VAL A 16 -5.98 7.79 39.48
C VAL A 16 -7.01 8.80 39.00
N ASP A 17 -7.87 9.20 39.92
CA ASP A 17 -8.66 10.43 39.88
C ASP A 17 -7.71 11.62 39.70
N VAL A 18 -7.80 12.33 38.57
CA VAL A 18 -7.23 13.67 38.41
C VAL A 18 -8.37 14.65 38.16
N GLY A 19 -8.91 15.15 39.25
CA GLY A 19 -9.01 16.58 39.51
C GLY A 19 -9.80 17.43 38.52
N ARG A 20 -11.12 17.49 38.74
CA ARG A 20 -11.93 18.71 38.54
C ARG A 20 -11.36 19.86 39.39
N LEU A 21 -11.07 21.03 38.79
CA LEU A 21 -11.33 22.40 39.32
C LEU A 21 -10.42 23.43 38.62
N ALA A 22 -10.99 24.29 37.78
CA ALA A 22 -10.70 25.73 37.76
C ALA A 22 -11.64 26.46 36.78
N LEU A 23 -12.65 27.08 37.38
CA LEU A 23 -13.48 28.15 36.86
C LEU A 23 -12.61 29.42 36.70
N LEU A 24 -12.60 30.11 35.56
CA LEU A 24 -12.55 31.59 35.55
C LEU A 24 -12.86 32.24 34.19
N THR A 25 -14.06 32.81 34.15
CA THR A 25 -14.56 34.01 33.46
C THR A 25 -13.53 35.02 32.93
N ILE A 26 -13.57 35.35 31.63
CA ILE A 26 -13.42 36.74 31.12
C ILE A 26 -14.38 36.95 29.92
N MET A 27 -15.45 37.70 30.19
CA MET A 27 -16.23 38.44 29.20
C MET A 27 -15.41 39.64 28.72
N LEU A 28 -15.17 39.75 27.41
CA LEU A 28 -14.83 41.02 26.78
C LEU A 28 -15.74 41.24 25.58
N LEU A 29 -16.74 42.10 25.80
CA LEU A 29 -17.62 42.69 24.82
C LEU A 29 -16.82 43.66 23.94
N GLY A 30 -16.36 43.19 22.79
CA GLY A 30 -15.86 44.03 21.69
C GLY A 30 -16.97 44.22 20.66
N GLY A 31 -17.43 45.46 20.48
CA GLY A 31 -18.46 45.81 19.51
C GLY A 31 -17.98 45.61 18.07
N CYS A 32 -18.60 44.68 17.35
CA CYS A 32 -18.43 44.55 15.91
C CYS A 32 -19.44 45.47 15.20
N VAL A 33 -18.92 46.47 14.50
CA VAL A 33 -19.64 47.22 13.47
C VAL A 33 -19.94 46.24 12.33
N ALA A 34 -21.21 45.92 12.11
CA ALA A 34 -21.65 45.06 11.02
C ALA A 34 -21.46 45.79 9.67
N GLY A 35 -20.34 45.52 9.01
CA GLY A 35 -20.19 45.81 7.59
C GLY A 35 -21.17 44.94 6.79
N PRO A 36 -21.67 45.41 5.63
CA PRO A 36 -22.51 44.60 4.76
C PRO A 36 -21.79 43.29 4.43
N PRO A 37 -22.48 42.14 4.43
CA PRO A 37 -21.87 40.85 4.13
C PRO A 37 -21.21 40.95 2.76
N GLN A 38 -19.88 40.91 2.77
CA GLN A 38 -19.10 40.70 1.57
C GLN A 38 -19.53 39.32 1.08
N VAL A 39 -20.30 39.28 -0.02
CA VAL A 39 -20.62 38.04 -0.73
C VAL A 39 -19.27 37.54 -1.23
N ALA A 40 -18.59 36.73 -0.42
CA ALA A 40 -17.41 36.02 -0.85
C ALA A 40 -17.87 35.19 -2.04
N ASP A 41 -17.32 35.48 -3.22
CA ASP A 41 -17.50 34.64 -4.40
C ASP A 41 -17.23 33.21 -3.92
N ALA A 42 -18.27 32.37 -4.00
CA ALA A 42 -18.15 30.97 -3.59
C ALA A 42 -16.93 30.42 -4.33
N PRO A 43 -15.95 29.81 -3.63
CA PRO A 43 -14.79 29.25 -4.30
C PRO A 43 -15.33 28.38 -5.41
N THR A 44 -15.07 28.80 -6.65
CA THR A 44 -15.45 28.02 -7.81
C THR A 44 -14.63 26.77 -7.65
N SER A 45 -15.26 25.70 -7.16
CA SER A 45 -14.63 24.39 -7.05
C SER A 45 -14.09 24.11 -8.43
N THR A 46 -12.78 24.21 -8.59
CA THR A 46 -12.10 23.81 -9.81
C THR A 46 -12.24 22.29 -9.82
N GLU A 47 -13.41 21.84 -10.28
CA GLU A 47 -13.77 20.44 -10.35
C GLU A 47 -12.67 19.78 -11.19
N VAL A 48 -11.89 18.92 -10.54
CA VAL A 48 -10.80 18.19 -11.18
C VAL A 48 -11.45 17.30 -12.23
N ARG A 49 -11.34 17.70 -13.50
CA ARG A 49 -11.94 16.98 -14.62
C ARG A 49 -10.98 15.93 -15.14
N PHE A 50 -11.43 14.68 -15.12
CA PHE A 50 -10.73 13.60 -15.78
C PHE A 50 -10.62 13.85 -17.30
N PRO A 51 -9.48 13.56 -17.92
CA PRO A 51 -9.32 13.66 -19.37
C PRO A 51 -10.05 12.52 -20.10
N GLU A 52 -10.09 12.59 -21.42
CA GLU A 52 -10.41 11.46 -22.27
C GLU A 52 -9.29 10.40 -22.31
N ILE A 53 -9.64 9.13 -22.51
CA ILE A 53 -8.66 8.02 -22.62
C ILE A 53 -7.95 8.05 -23.98
N ARG A 54 -8.68 8.35 -25.06
CA ARG A 54 -8.14 8.39 -26.41
C ARG A 54 -8.69 9.58 -27.18
N PRO A 55 -7.87 10.35 -27.91
CA PRO A 55 -8.37 11.42 -28.76
C PRO A 55 -9.29 10.87 -29.87
N GLY A 56 -10.42 11.53 -30.12
CA GLY A 56 -11.35 11.13 -31.17
C GLY A 56 -12.58 12.03 -31.28
N PRO A 57 -13.35 11.93 -32.39
CA PRO A 57 -14.55 12.74 -32.59
C PRO A 57 -15.66 12.35 -31.61
N VAL A 58 -16.18 13.31 -30.87
CA VAL A 58 -17.27 13.11 -29.90
C VAL A 58 -18.58 13.63 -30.47
N THR A 59 -19.64 12.84 -30.42
CA THR A 59 -20.99 13.32 -30.75
C THR A 59 -21.74 13.74 -29.48
N PRO A 60 -22.76 14.62 -29.58
CA PRO A 60 -23.60 14.95 -28.42
C PRO A 60 -24.30 13.74 -27.79
N ALA A 61 -24.56 12.69 -28.57
CA ALA A 61 -25.14 11.45 -28.04
C ALA A 61 -24.15 10.69 -27.16
N ASP A 62 -22.86 10.67 -27.54
CA ASP A 62 -21.80 10.04 -26.76
C ASP A 62 -21.59 10.77 -25.43
N GLU A 63 -21.60 12.11 -25.42
CA GLU A 63 -21.48 12.89 -24.19
C GLU A 63 -22.61 12.58 -23.19
N ILE A 64 -23.85 12.48 -23.68
CA ILE A 64 -25.01 12.15 -22.83
C ILE A 64 -24.91 10.72 -22.29
N ALA A 65 -24.53 9.76 -23.14
CA ALA A 65 -24.39 8.37 -22.75
C ALA A 65 -23.26 8.19 -21.71
N ALA A 66 -22.10 8.79 -21.96
CA ALA A 66 -20.96 8.79 -21.04
C ALA A 66 -21.29 9.49 -19.71
N ALA A 67 -21.94 10.65 -19.73
CA ALA A 67 -22.34 11.35 -18.50
C ALA A 67 -23.28 10.51 -17.62
N ARG A 68 -24.19 9.75 -18.25
CA ARG A 68 -25.05 8.80 -17.54
C ARG A 68 -24.24 7.67 -16.92
N LEU A 69 -23.30 7.08 -17.65
CA LEU A 69 -22.43 6.01 -17.15
C LEU A 69 -21.55 6.51 -15.99
N ILE A 70 -20.93 7.68 -16.11
CA ILE A 70 -20.17 8.32 -15.02
C ILE A 70 -21.05 8.47 -13.77
N SER A 71 -22.27 8.99 -13.93
CA SER A 71 -23.21 9.15 -12.81
C SER A 71 -23.60 7.81 -12.17
N GLN A 72 -23.81 6.77 -12.98
CA GLN A 72 -24.12 5.42 -12.51
C GLN A 72 -22.94 4.81 -11.75
N THR A 73 -21.73 4.92 -12.30
CA THR A 73 -20.49 4.42 -11.69
C THR A 73 -20.26 5.06 -10.33
N ARG A 74 -20.36 6.41 -10.23
CA ARG A 74 -20.23 7.13 -8.95
C ARG A 74 -21.27 6.67 -7.94
N ALA A 75 -22.54 6.61 -8.36
CA ALA A 75 -23.63 6.19 -7.48
C ALA A 75 -23.45 4.74 -6.98
N ALA A 76 -22.94 3.85 -7.83
CA ALA A 76 -22.66 2.46 -7.46
C ALA A 76 -21.51 2.37 -6.45
N LEU A 77 -20.40 3.10 -6.66
CA LEU A 77 -19.29 3.17 -5.70
C LEU A 77 -19.73 3.74 -4.35
N GLU A 78 -20.53 4.81 -4.34
CA GLU A 78 -21.09 5.39 -3.11
C GLU A 78 -21.98 4.41 -2.33
N GLN A 79 -22.64 3.49 -3.04
CA GLN A 79 -23.48 2.44 -2.46
C GLN A 79 -22.71 1.18 -2.06
N GLY A 80 -21.41 1.09 -2.42
CA GLY A 80 -20.62 -0.14 -2.28
C GLY A 80 -21.07 -1.27 -3.22
N ASP A 81 -21.75 -0.93 -4.32
CA ASP A 81 -22.09 -1.89 -5.39
C ASP A 81 -20.91 -1.98 -6.38
N ASP A 82 -19.85 -2.68 -5.96
CA ASP A 82 -18.63 -2.81 -6.76
C ASP A 82 -18.89 -3.53 -8.10
N VAL A 83 -19.87 -4.44 -8.16
CA VAL A 83 -20.22 -5.13 -9.42
C VAL A 83 -20.85 -4.15 -10.40
N GLY A 84 -21.87 -3.40 -9.96
CA GLY A 84 -22.51 -2.37 -10.79
C GLY A 84 -21.54 -1.27 -11.21
N ALA A 85 -20.64 -0.86 -10.31
CA ALA A 85 -19.59 0.11 -10.60
C ALA A 85 -18.65 -0.39 -11.70
N ALA A 86 -18.15 -1.62 -11.58
CA ALA A 86 -17.25 -2.22 -12.57
C ALA A 86 -17.93 -2.37 -13.95
N GLU A 87 -19.20 -2.78 -14.00
CA GLU A 87 -19.95 -2.90 -15.26
C GLU A 87 -20.14 -1.56 -15.97
N ALA A 88 -20.60 -0.53 -15.25
CA ALA A 88 -20.80 0.80 -15.81
C ALA A 88 -19.47 1.44 -16.23
N ALA A 89 -18.42 1.31 -15.41
CA ALA A 89 -17.09 1.81 -15.69
C ALA A 89 -16.46 1.15 -16.93
N ARG A 90 -16.58 -0.18 -17.06
CA ARG A 90 -16.09 -0.92 -18.23
C ARG A 90 -16.79 -0.46 -19.51
N THR A 91 -18.12 -0.32 -19.46
CA THR A 91 -18.91 0.19 -20.60
C THR A 91 -18.46 1.59 -21.00
N LEU A 92 -18.20 2.48 -20.04
CA LEU A 92 -17.69 3.83 -20.30
C LEU A 92 -16.32 3.81 -21.01
N VAL A 93 -15.39 2.98 -20.52
CA VAL A 93 -14.03 2.87 -21.07
C VAL A 93 -14.04 2.26 -22.49
N GLU A 94 -14.87 1.25 -22.72
CA GLU A 94 -14.93 0.53 -23.99
C GLU A 94 -15.70 1.28 -25.07
N GLU A 95 -16.89 1.81 -24.74
CA GLU A 95 -17.80 2.41 -25.73
C GLU A 95 -17.57 3.92 -25.91
N HIS A 96 -17.02 4.61 -24.90
CA HIS A 96 -16.84 6.07 -24.93
C HIS A 96 -15.44 6.55 -24.52
N PRO A 97 -14.33 5.94 -25.02
CA PRO A 97 -12.97 6.27 -24.61
C PRO A 97 -12.52 7.70 -24.96
N ASN A 98 -13.22 8.37 -25.87
CA ASN A 98 -12.85 9.70 -26.36
C ASN A 98 -13.67 10.84 -25.77
N VAL A 99 -14.62 10.54 -24.88
CA VAL A 99 -15.39 11.57 -24.19
C VAL A 99 -14.57 12.10 -23.01
N PRO A 100 -14.46 13.43 -22.81
CA PRO A 100 -13.85 13.99 -21.62
C PRO A 100 -14.53 13.45 -20.35
N GLY A 101 -13.72 13.00 -19.39
CA GLY A 101 -14.20 12.31 -18.21
C GLY A 101 -14.14 10.79 -18.28
N SER A 102 -13.91 10.20 -19.47
CA SER A 102 -13.84 8.73 -19.61
C SER A 102 -12.71 8.09 -18.81
N ALA A 103 -11.61 8.80 -18.53
CA ALA A 103 -10.55 8.29 -17.65
C ALA A 103 -11.03 8.04 -16.20
N GLU A 104 -12.14 8.65 -15.77
CA GLU A 104 -12.78 8.32 -14.50
C GLU A 104 -13.26 6.86 -14.47
N GLY A 105 -13.68 6.33 -15.62
CA GLY A 105 -14.02 4.92 -15.77
C GLY A 105 -12.85 4.00 -15.45
N LEU A 106 -11.61 4.37 -15.82
CA LEU A 106 -10.42 3.56 -15.47
C LEU A 106 -10.17 3.55 -13.96
N TRP A 107 -10.29 4.71 -13.30
CA TRP A 107 -10.15 4.81 -11.85
C TRP A 107 -11.22 3.99 -11.12
N ALA A 108 -12.47 4.16 -11.52
CA ALA A 108 -13.58 3.44 -10.90
C ALA A 108 -13.52 1.93 -11.16
N LEU A 109 -13.13 1.51 -12.36
CA LEU A 109 -12.94 0.11 -12.70
C LEU A 109 -11.83 -0.51 -11.85
N ALA A 110 -10.69 0.18 -11.71
CA ALA A 110 -9.60 -0.28 -10.87
C ALA A 110 -10.05 -0.43 -9.41
N GLN A 111 -10.78 0.55 -8.87
CA GLN A 111 -11.23 0.53 -7.48
C GLN A 111 -12.24 -0.59 -7.23
N ALA A 112 -13.24 -0.71 -8.09
CA ALA A 112 -14.26 -1.75 -7.99
C ALA A 112 -13.67 -3.15 -8.17
N ALA A 113 -12.77 -3.33 -9.13
CA ALA A 113 -12.07 -4.60 -9.34
C ALA A 113 -11.21 -4.97 -8.12
N PHE A 114 -10.53 -4.00 -7.51
CA PHE A 114 -9.75 -4.22 -6.30
C PHE A 114 -10.64 -4.69 -5.13
N ASN A 115 -11.78 -4.02 -4.91
CA ASN A 115 -12.74 -4.40 -3.86
C ASN A 115 -13.34 -5.79 -4.08
N LEU A 116 -13.47 -6.21 -5.35
CA LEU A 116 -13.92 -7.55 -5.74
C LEU A 116 -12.80 -8.61 -5.72
N GLU A 117 -11.61 -8.26 -5.21
CA GLU A 117 -10.40 -9.12 -5.21
C GLU A 117 -9.97 -9.59 -6.61
N ARG A 118 -10.35 -8.85 -7.64
CA ARG A 118 -9.92 -9.07 -9.04
C ARG A 118 -8.65 -8.27 -9.30
N PHE A 119 -7.57 -8.67 -8.63
CA PHE A 119 -6.35 -7.89 -8.55
C PHE A 119 -5.66 -7.68 -9.90
N GLU A 120 -5.70 -8.65 -10.81
CA GLU A 120 -5.15 -8.47 -12.16
C GLU A 120 -5.90 -7.39 -12.95
N GLU A 121 -7.24 -7.43 -12.94
CA GLU A 121 -8.08 -6.43 -13.61
C GLU A 121 -7.88 -5.04 -12.99
N ALA A 122 -7.74 -4.97 -11.66
CA ALA A 122 -7.46 -3.73 -10.96
C ALA A 122 -6.09 -3.14 -11.36
N ALA A 123 -5.05 -3.98 -11.44
CA ALA A 123 -3.71 -3.56 -11.82
C ALA A 123 -3.66 -3.05 -13.27
N GLU A 124 -4.34 -3.72 -14.21
CA GLU A 124 -4.43 -3.31 -15.61
C GLU A 124 -5.14 -1.96 -15.76
N ALA A 125 -6.31 -1.80 -15.12
CA ALA A 125 -7.07 -0.55 -15.17
C ALA A 125 -6.30 0.62 -14.53
N ALA A 126 -5.63 0.38 -13.41
CA ALA A 126 -4.80 1.39 -12.74
C ALA A 126 -3.55 1.76 -13.55
N ALA A 127 -2.95 0.81 -14.27
CA ALA A 127 -1.85 1.08 -15.19
C ALA A 127 -2.31 1.96 -16.37
N ALA A 128 -3.43 1.62 -17.00
CA ALA A 128 -4.02 2.42 -18.08
C ALA A 128 -4.39 3.84 -17.61
N LEU A 129 -4.87 3.97 -16.36
CA LEU A 129 -5.14 5.27 -15.74
C LEU A 129 -3.87 6.11 -15.63
N ALA A 130 -2.78 5.52 -15.14
CA ALA A 130 -1.49 6.21 -14.96
C ALA A 130 -0.86 6.64 -16.30
N GLU A 131 -1.11 5.91 -17.38
CA GLU A 131 -0.68 6.30 -18.73
C GLU A 131 -1.52 7.44 -19.33
N THR A 132 -2.78 7.54 -18.92
CA THR A 132 -3.74 8.51 -19.45
C THR A 132 -3.68 9.85 -18.72
N ILE A 133 -3.52 9.80 -17.40
CA ILE A 133 -3.64 10.97 -16.54
C ILE A 133 -2.29 11.69 -16.38
N PRO A 134 -2.23 13.03 -16.52
CA PRO A 134 -1.03 13.80 -16.22
C PRO A 134 -0.51 13.54 -14.80
N ALA A 135 0.81 13.48 -14.62
CA ALA A 135 1.41 13.16 -13.32
C ALA A 135 1.05 14.14 -12.20
N ASP A 136 0.71 15.39 -12.52
CA ASP A 136 0.31 16.45 -11.59
C ASP A 136 -1.20 16.45 -11.26
N HIS A 137 -1.97 15.55 -11.88
CA HIS A 137 -3.39 15.43 -11.62
C HIS A 137 -3.65 14.79 -10.25
N ALA A 138 -4.64 15.30 -9.52
CA ALA A 138 -4.91 14.91 -8.13
C ALA A 138 -5.10 13.39 -7.92
N VAL A 139 -5.67 12.69 -8.90
CA VAL A 139 -5.94 11.23 -8.82
C VAL A 139 -4.81 10.35 -9.36
N ALA A 140 -3.74 10.93 -9.91
CA ALA A 140 -2.61 10.17 -10.43
C ALA A 140 -1.87 9.43 -9.30
N ALA A 141 -1.82 10.04 -8.13
CA ALA A 141 -1.36 9.46 -6.87
C ALA A 141 -2.13 8.18 -6.53
N ASP A 142 -3.45 8.32 -6.42
CA ASP A 142 -4.37 7.24 -6.04
C ASP A 142 -4.31 6.09 -7.04
N GLY A 143 -4.26 6.39 -8.34
CA GLY A 143 -4.09 5.39 -9.40
C GLY A 143 -2.81 4.56 -9.24
N ARG A 144 -1.68 5.22 -8.97
CA ARG A 144 -0.39 4.53 -8.77
C ARG A 144 -0.39 3.69 -7.48
N ALA A 145 -0.94 4.22 -6.40
CA ALA A 145 -1.05 3.49 -5.13
C ALA A 145 -1.97 2.27 -5.27
N LEU A 146 -3.12 2.42 -5.94
CA LEU A 146 -4.05 1.32 -6.21
C LEU A 146 -3.42 0.24 -7.09
N ARG A 147 -2.63 0.61 -8.10
CA ARG A 147 -1.84 -0.35 -8.89
C ARG A 147 -0.87 -1.13 -8.01
N ALA A 148 -0.15 -0.46 -7.11
CA ALA A 148 0.81 -1.10 -6.22
C ALA A 148 0.14 -2.11 -5.27
N GLU A 149 -1.03 -1.78 -4.72
CA GLU A 149 -1.81 -2.68 -3.86
C GLU A 149 -2.43 -3.83 -4.65
N ALA A 150 -2.91 -3.58 -5.88
CA ALA A 150 -3.40 -4.65 -6.76
C ALA A 150 -2.27 -5.64 -7.11
N LEU A 151 -1.07 -5.15 -7.46
CA LEU A 151 0.10 -6.00 -7.68
C LEU A 151 0.46 -6.81 -6.43
N TYR A 152 0.37 -6.20 -5.24
CA TYR A 152 0.55 -6.91 -3.97
C TYR A 152 -0.46 -8.06 -3.83
N GLY A 153 -1.74 -7.81 -4.16
CA GLY A 153 -2.82 -8.80 -4.13
C GLY A 153 -2.61 -9.98 -5.09
N THR A 154 -2.02 -9.74 -6.27
CA THR A 154 -1.65 -10.82 -7.22
C THR A 154 -0.44 -11.66 -6.76
N GLY A 155 0.33 -11.17 -5.78
CA GLY A 155 1.58 -11.78 -5.35
C GLY A 155 2.81 -11.38 -6.17
N ASP A 156 2.69 -10.44 -7.12
CA ASP A 156 3.85 -9.84 -7.78
C ASP A 156 4.50 -8.78 -6.87
N LEU A 157 5.23 -9.29 -5.88
CA LEU A 157 5.84 -8.49 -4.81
C LEU A 157 6.97 -7.60 -5.32
N VAL A 158 7.65 -8.00 -6.40
CA VAL A 158 8.71 -7.19 -7.03
C VAL A 158 8.09 -5.96 -7.67
N ALA A 159 7.10 -6.14 -8.55
CA ALA A 159 6.44 -5.03 -9.21
C ALA A 159 5.67 -4.14 -8.22
N SER A 160 5.02 -4.73 -7.22
CA SER A 160 4.34 -3.99 -6.15
C SER A 160 5.32 -3.10 -5.37
N THR A 161 6.46 -3.64 -4.94
CA THR A 161 7.47 -2.88 -4.19
C THR A 161 8.05 -1.75 -5.03
N GLN A 162 8.38 -2.01 -6.30
CA GLN A 162 8.82 -0.96 -7.23
C GLN A 162 7.77 0.15 -7.35
N ALA A 163 6.49 -0.22 -7.53
CA ALA A 163 5.41 0.75 -7.66
C ALA A 163 5.25 1.64 -6.42
N TYR A 164 5.32 1.09 -5.19
CA TYR A 164 5.28 1.91 -3.97
C TYR A 164 6.51 2.83 -3.83
N LEU A 165 7.69 2.35 -4.20
CA LEU A 165 8.92 3.15 -4.14
C LEU A 165 8.94 4.29 -5.18
N SER A 166 8.23 4.14 -6.29
CA SER A 166 8.07 5.17 -7.31
C SER A 166 7.00 6.23 -6.99
N LEU A 167 6.26 6.09 -5.89
CA LEU A 167 5.36 7.17 -5.44
C LEU A 167 6.17 8.41 -5.04
N PRO A 168 5.61 9.63 -5.09
CA PRO A 168 6.16 10.79 -4.40
C PRO A 168 6.16 10.55 -2.89
N ALA A 169 7.16 11.08 -2.19
CA ALA A 169 7.32 10.83 -0.75
C ALA A 169 6.12 11.34 0.07
N GLU A 170 5.56 12.47 -0.35
CA GLU A 170 4.37 13.11 0.23
C GLU A 170 3.08 12.30 0.07
N GLU A 171 3.01 11.40 -0.91
CA GLU A 171 1.85 10.52 -1.16
C GLU A 171 2.00 9.17 -0.44
N SER A 172 3.16 8.90 0.15
CA SER A 172 3.40 7.63 0.82
C SER A 172 2.78 7.60 2.22
N THR A 173 1.99 6.56 2.47
CA THR A 173 1.38 6.30 3.78
C THR A 173 2.20 5.30 4.60
N ASP A 174 1.85 5.13 5.87
CA ASP A 174 2.41 4.09 6.75
C ASP A 174 2.08 2.69 6.23
N LEU A 175 0.88 2.52 5.65
CA LEU A 175 0.47 1.27 5.03
C LEU A 175 1.40 0.89 3.86
N HIS A 176 1.76 1.85 3.00
CA HIS A 176 2.69 1.59 1.89
C HIS A 176 4.05 1.10 2.41
N ARG A 177 4.58 1.73 3.48
CA ARG A 177 5.84 1.31 4.10
C ARG A 177 5.74 -0.08 4.71
N GLN A 178 4.61 -0.39 5.35
CA GLN A 178 4.33 -1.73 5.87
C GLN A 178 4.31 -2.77 4.74
N ARG A 179 3.63 -2.49 3.61
CA ARG A 179 3.57 -3.39 2.45
C ARG A 179 4.94 -3.66 1.86
N ILE A 180 5.77 -2.62 1.69
CA ILE A 180 7.16 -2.78 1.26
C ILE A 180 7.90 -3.71 2.24
N ALA A 181 7.84 -3.43 3.54
CA ALA A 181 8.55 -4.22 4.55
C ALA A 181 8.10 -5.69 4.60
N GLU A 182 6.81 -5.96 4.40
CA GLU A 182 6.26 -7.33 4.29
C GLU A 182 6.78 -8.04 3.04
N ALA A 183 6.74 -7.37 1.89
CA ALA A 183 7.17 -7.91 0.60
C ALA A 183 8.66 -8.24 0.59
N VAL A 184 9.54 -7.29 0.92
CA VAL A 184 11.00 -7.47 0.79
C VAL A 184 11.55 -8.55 1.72
N ARG A 185 10.87 -8.87 2.82
CA ARG A 185 11.28 -9.92 3.76
C ARG A 185 11.22 -11.33 3.16
N ILE A 186 10.37 -11.54 2.14
CA ILE A 186 10.15 -12.87 1.53
C ILE A 186 10.78 -13.00 0.15
N LEU A 187 11.36 -11.92 -0.38
CA LEU A 187 12.09 -11.93 -1.64
C LEU A 187 13.51 -12.46 -1.46
N ASP A 188 14.07 -13.04 -2.51
CA ASP A 188 15.47 -13.46 -2.53
C ASP A 188 16.40 -12.30 -2.93
N SER A 189 17.72 -12.54 -2.87
CA SER A 189 18.71 -11.50 -3.19
C SER A 189 18.63 -10.99 -4.63
N VAL A 190 18.23 -11.83 -5.59
CA VAL A 190 18.14 -11.45 -7.00
C VAL A 190 16.97 -10.49 -7.20
N ASP A 191 15.83 -10.79 -6.59
CA ASP A 191 14.64 -9.94 -6.62
C ASP A 191 14.88 -8.59 -5.92
N LEU A 192 15.53 -8.59 -4.76
CA LEU A 192 15.88 -7.36 -4.05
C LEU A 192 16.78 -6.45 -4.91
N ASP A 193 17.79 -7.01 -5.57
CA ASP A 193 18.67 -6.28 -6.49
C ASP A 193 17.94 -5.76 -7.74
N SER A 194 16.98 -6.54 -8.26
CA SER A 194 16.11 -6.15 -9.37
C SER A 194 15.24 -4.95 -8.99
N ILE A 195 14.66 -4.92 -7.79
CA ILE A 195 13.91 -3.77 -7.29
C ILE A 195 14.80 -2.53 -7.24
N ALA A 196 15.97 -2.62 -6.60
CA ALA A 196 16.88 -1.49 -6.45
C ALA A 196 17.37 -0.92 -7.80
N SER A 197 17.53 -1.78 -8.81
CA SER A 197 17.95 -1.37 -10.14
C SER A 197 16.81 -0.86 -11.02
N GLY A 198 15.57 -1.27 -10.73
CA GLY A 198 14.37 -0.90 -11.50
C GLY A 198 13.69 0.39 -11.05
N VAL A 199 14.04 0.94 -9.89
CA VAL A 199 13.53 2.23 -9.41
C VAL A 199 14.51 3.35 -9.77
N ASP A 200 14.17 4.11 -10.79
CA ASP A 200 14.96 5.28 -11.23
C ASP A 200 15.10 6.30 -10.09
N GLY A 201 16.35 6.57 -9.70
CA GLY A 201 16.64 7.57 -8.68
C GLY A 201 16.05 7.24 -7.30
N LEU A 202 16.09 5.97 -6.90
CA LEU A 202 15.65 5.49 -5.58
C LEU A 202 16.09 6.47 -4.48
N GLN A 203 15.11 7.17 -3.90
CA GLN A 203 15.36 8.15 -2.86
C GLN A 203 15.65 7.42 -1.54
N GLU A 204 16.69 7.86 -0.85
CA GLU A 204 17.04 7.33 0.48
C GLU A 204 16.13 7.95 1.54
N ASP A 205 14.89 7.50 1.56
CA ASP A 205 13.87 7.87 2.53
C ASP A 205 13.28 6.65 3.25
N ALA A 206 12.37 6.90 4.19
CA ALA A 206 11.80 5.88 5.09
C ALA A 206 11.16 4.69 4.35
N ARG A 207 10.79 4.84 3.08
CA ARG A 207 10.17 3.80 2.26
C ARG A 207 11.20 2.83 1.69
N SER A 208 12.38 3.35 1.35
CA SER A 208 13.51 2.55 0.86
C SER A 208 14.23 1.77 1.96
N ALA A 209 14.11 2.21 3.22
CA ALA A 209 14.87 1.65 4.34
C ALA A 209 14.68 0.13 4.55
N PRO A 210 13.46 -0.45 4.45
CA PRO A 210 13.29 -1.90 4.54
C PRO A 210 13.99 -2.68 3.41
N LEU A 211 13.95 -2.19 2.17
CA LEU A 211 14.63 -2.80 1.03
C LEU A 211 16.15 -2.82 1.24
N LEU A 212 16.72 -1.66 1.58
CA LEU A 212 18.16 -1.51 1.84
C LEU A 212 18.62 -2.42 2.98
N ALA A 213 17.83 -2.53 4.05
CA ALA A 213 18.14 -3.40 5.19
C ALA A 213 18.14 -4.89 4.79
N GLU A 214 17.12 -5.37 4.07
CA GLU A 214 17.10 -6.78 3.63
C GLU A 214 18.20 -7.08 2.59
N GLN A 215 18.55 -6.13 1.71
CA GLN A 215 19.74 -6.26 0.86
C GLN A 215 21.02 -6.37 1.68
N ALA A 216 21.17 -5.53 2.72
CA ALA A 216 22.31 -5.59 3.63
C ALA A 216 22.42 -6.95 4.33
N LEU A 217 21.29 -7.49 4.79
CA LEU A 217 21.22 -8.83 5.39
C LEU A 217 21.66 -9.91 4.39
N ALA A 218 21.14 -9.87 3.16
CA ALA A 218 21.51 -10.82 2.11
C ALA A 218 23.01 -10.80 1.81
N ARG A 219 23.63 -9.61 1.70
CA ARG A 219 25.09 -9.45 1.52
C ARG A 219 25.88 -10.00 2.70
N ALA A 220 25.45 -9.71 3.92
CA ALA A 220 26.10 -10.21 5.12
C ALA A 220 26.09 -11.75 5.19
N LEU A 221 24.96 -12.37 4.85
CA LEU A 221 24.83 -13.84 4.79
C LEU A 221 25.68 -14.46 3.68
N ALA A 222 25.93 -13.73 2.59
CA ALA A 222 26.86 -14.13 1.53
C ALA A 222 28.35 -13.91 1.90
N GLY A 223 28.64 -13.30 3.06
CA GLY A 223 30.00 -13.01 3.51
C GLY A 223 30.59 -11.68 2.99
N ASP A 224 29.81 -10.89 2.26
CA ASP A 224 30.21 -9.57 1.77
C ASP A 224 29.95 -8.49 2.83
N SER A 225 30.85 -8.42 3.80
CA SER A 225 30.69 -7.55 4.98
C SER A 225 30.81 -6.06 4.65
N GLU A 226 31.58 -5.69 3.62
CA GLU A 226 31.76 -4.30 3.20
C GLU A 226 30.47 -3.76 2.57
N ALA A 227 29.92 -4.47 1.58
CA ALA A 227 28.65 -4.08 0.96
C ALA A 227 27.48 -4.10 1.98
N ALA A 228 27.49 -5.08 2.90
CA ALA A 228 26.49 -5.13 3.96
C ALA A 228 26.55 -3.91 4.89
N GLN A 229 27.74 -3.44 5.25
CA GLN A 229 27.89 -2.24 6.08
C GLN A 229 27.42 -0.97 5.37
N ASP A 230 27.80 -0.79 4.10
CA ASP A 230 27.35 0.35 3.29
C ASP A 230 25.83 0.42 3.20
N LEU A 231 25.18 -0.69 2.82
CA LEU A 231 23.72 -0.76 2.71
C LEU A 231 23.02 -0.55 4.07
N ALA A 232 23.59 -1.07 5.17
CA ALA A 232 23.04 -0.86 6.50
C ALA A 232 23.14 0.61 6.95
N GLU A 233 24.22 1.31 6.59
CA GLU A 233 24.38 2.74 6.87
C GLU A 233 23.39 3.60 6.07
N ARG A 234 23.17 3.24 4.80
CA ARG A 234 22.17 3.88 3.94
C ARG A 234 20.76 3.64 4.47
N ALA A 235 20.43 2.41 4.87
CA ALA A 235 19.15 2.10 5.52
C ALA A 235 18.93 2.91 6.80
N ALA A 236 19.94 3.05 7.66
CA ALA A 236 19.86 3.90 8.85
C ALA A 236 19.61 5.38 8.48
N SER A 237 20.33 5.89 7.49
CA SER A 237 20.23 7.29 7.04
C SER A 237 18.86 7.58 6.42
N ALA A 238 18.29 6.59 5.74
CA ALA A 238 16.93 6.61 5.20
C ALA A 238 15.84 6.53 6.28
N GLY A 239 16.19 6.32 7.56
CA GLY A 239 15.23 6.24 8.66
C GLY A 239 14.68 4.84 8.90
N ALA A 240 15.55 3.83 8.93
CA ALA A 240 15.18 2.46 9.28
C ALA A 240 14.44 2.38 10.63
N GLU A 241 13.34 1.62 10.65
CA GLU A 241 12.52 1.35 11.83
C GLU A 241 12.22 -0.14 11.97
N GLY A 242 11.79 -0.57 13.16
CA GLY A 242 11.34 -1.94 13.42
C GLY A 242 12.37 -3.01 13.05
N ARG A 243 12.02 -3.89 12.09
CA ARG A 243 12.93 -4.95 11.63
C ARG A 243 14.14 -4.39 10.89
N ALA A 244 13.97 -3.34 10.08
CA ALA A 244 15.08 -2.75 9.34
C ALA A 244 16.16 -2.21 10.31
N ASP A 245 15.75 -1.52 11.38
CA ASP A 245 16.67 -1.07 12.43
C ASP A 245 17.38 -2.23 13.14
N SER A 246 16.63 -3.31 13.43
CA SER A 246 17.21 -4.53 14.02
C SER A 246 18.29 -5.16 13.12
N ILE A 247 18.08 -5.15 11.80
CA ILE A 247 19.06 -5.62 10.81
C ILE A 247 20.31 -4.74 10.83
N VAL A 248 20.14 -3.43 10.75
CA VAL A 248 21.24 -2.47 10.80
C VAL A 248 22.07 -2.65 12.07
N ALA A 249 21.42 -2.77 13.23
CA ALA A 249 22.10 -2.96 14.51
C ALA A 249 22.90 -4.28 14.56
N ALA A 250 22.35 -5.36 14.01
CA ALA A 250 23.05 -6.65 13.95
C ALA A 250 24.28 -6.61 13.03
N ILE A 251 24.18 -5.95 11.87
CA ILE A 251 25.30 -5.82 10.93
C ILE A 251 26.42 -4.98 11.56
N ARG A 252 26.09 -3.84 12.17
CA ARG A 252 27.06 -2.97 12.86
C ARG A 252 27.78 -3.66 14.03
N SER A 253 27.08 -4.55 14.72
CA SER A 253 27.64 -5.33 15.85
C SER A 253 28.29 -6.65 15.44
N GLY A 254 28.29 -7.00 14.14
CA GLY A 254 28.78 -8.29 13.64
C GLY A 254 27.97 -9.50 14.13
N SER A 255 26.73 -9.29 14.57
CA SER A 255 25.87 -10.29 15.23
C SER A 255 24.71 -10.75 14.35
N VAL A 256 24.94 -10.89 13.04
CA VAL A 256 23.91 -11.24 12.04
C VAL A 256 23.27 -12.61 12.30
N ALA A 257 23.99 -13.53 12.95
CA ALA A 257 23.48 -14.84 13.35
C ALA A 257 22.22 -14.78 14.23
N SER A 258 21.99 -13.66 14.95
CA SER A 258 20.78 -13.47 15.76
C SER A 258 19.50 -13.22 14.95
N LEU A 259 19.63 -12.86 13.68
CA LEU A 259 18.51 -12.56 12.77
C LEU A 259 18.07 -13.77 11.94
N VAL A 260 18.97 -14.75 11.80
CA VAL A 260 18.66 -16.02 11.17
C VAL A 260 17.97 -16.89 12.22
N PRO A 261 16.80 -17.48 11.93
CA PRO A 261 16.20 -18.47 12.82
C PRO A 261 17.26 -19.53 13.18
N SER A 262 17.54 -19.69 14.48
CA SER A 262 18.59 -20.59 14.97
C SER A 262 18.34 -22.06 14.62
N ASP A 263 17.08 -22.41 14.39
CA ASP A 263 16.64 -23.74 13.99
C ASP A 263 16.12 -23.67 12.55
N PRO A 264 16.85 -24.19 11.54
CA PRO A 264 16.28 -24.34 10.22
C PRO A 264 15.04 -25.22 10.35
N VAL A 265 13.88 -24.71 9.94
CA VAL A 265 12.68 -25.52 9.84
C VAL A 265 12.87 -26.45 8.63
N ILE A 266 13.44 -27.63 8.89
CA ILE A 266 13.56 -28.68 7.88
C ILE A 266 12.17 -29.31 7.73
N GLY A 267 11.40 -28.80 6.78
CA GLY A 267 10.18 -29.46 6.32
C GLY A 267 10.55 -30.72 5.55
N SER A 268 10.10 -31.89 5.99
CA SER A 268 10.20 -33.12 5.22
C SER A 268 8.88 -33.37 4.49
N LEU A 269 8.91 -33.44 3.15
CA LEU A 269 7.78 -33.89 2.35
C LEU A 269 7.79 -35.41 2.32
N LEU A 270 7.01 -35.99 3.21
CA LEU A 270 6.87 -37.43 3.35
C LEU A 270 5.52 -37.88 2.74
N PRO A 271 5.49 -38.92 1.88
CA PRO A 271 4.24 -39.47 1.38
C PRO A 271 3.42 -40.03 2.56
N VAL A 272 2.42 -39.28 2.99
CA VAL A 272 1.49 -39.69 4.06
C VAL A 272 0.51 -40.77 3.57
N THR A 273 0.32 -40.86 2.25
CA THR A 273 -0.49 -41.87 1.56
C THR A 273 0.20 -42.26 0.25
N GLY A 274 0.05 -43.52 -0.18
CA GLY A 274 0.69 -44.07 -1.38
C GLY A 274 1.86 -44.99 -1.08
N SER A 275 2.36 -45.70 -2.12
CA SER A 275 3.56 -46.54 -2.04
C SER A 275 4.74 -45.82 -2.71
N PRO A 276 5.92 -45.73 -2.07
CA PRO A 276 6.23 -46.37 -0.79
C PRO A 276 5.73 -45.55 0.40
N THR A 277 5.23 -46.22 1.43
CA THR A 277 4.91 -45.59 2.72
C THR A 277 6.19 -45.08 3.39
N ASN A 278 6.06 -44.14 4.34
CA ASN A 278 7.21 -43.67 5.14
C ASN A 278 7.99 -44.81 5.82
N GLN A 279 7.31 -45.90 6.20
CA GLN A 279 7.97 -47.09 6.76
C GLN A 279 8.81 -47.84 5.71
N GLU A 280 8.31 -47.96 4.48
CA GLU A 280 9.04 -48.61 3.39
C GLU A 280 10.25 -47.79 2.96
N TYR A 281 10.13 -46.46 2.96
CA TYR A 281 11.25 -45.56 2.71
C TYR A 281 12.31 -45.62 3.83
N ALA A 282 11.87 -45.68 5.10
CA ALA A 282 12.77 -45.79 6.24
C ALA A 282 13.53 -47.12 6.30
N ALA A 283 12.99 -48.19 5.71
CA ALA A 283 13.64 -49.50 5.66
C ALA A 283 14.79 -49.60 4.62
N LEU A 284 14.94 -48.60 3.74
CA LEU A 284 15.96 -48.56 2.69
C LEU A 284 17.28 -47.89 3.12
N PHE A 285 17.33 -47.30 4.31
CA PHE A 285 18.49 -46.60 4.87
C PHE A 285 18.86 -47.18 6.25
#